data_AF-A0A8J7PH94-F1
#
_entry.id   AF-A0A8J7PH94-F1
#
_cell.length_a   1.000
_cell.length_b   1.000
_cell.length_c   1.000
_cell.angle_alpha   90.00
_cell.angle_beta   90.00
_cell.angle_gamma   90.00
#
_symmetry.space_group_name_H-M   'P 1'
#
loop_
_entity.id
_entity.type
_entity.pdbx_description
1 polymer ?
#
loop_
_entity_poly.entity_id
_entity_poly.type
_entity_poly.pdbx_seq_one_letter_code
_entity_poly.pdbx_strand_id
1 'polypeptide(L)'
;MPSKYYWSLLACSLLGGFSPQAEAAAEDGYIFKQDSSRYGKLTCYVTPTRFRMDAMDLQIHLKPPYKFIIMYNTEQKLQYKTTVDSVAKRLTLRTVAEKDKKLGTVEVLRRIEDRKIADFMCQGYRSEHIYKDKKKLPRPRMNIYATRELNLPKEMEIACAHLSDCPTGLGFPLRLQFFENYKDEKTGLSGIKLTQLLNTLKAEKAKLNDQIFQEPKGFKNARDEAEVVLGDTGY
;
A
#
# COMPACT_ATOMS: atom_id res chain seq x y z
N MET A 1 -6.18 51.81 -64.78
CA MET A 1 -5.01 51.67 -63.87
C MET A 1 -5.52 51.56 -62.44
N PRO A 2 -5.34 50.42 -61.74
CA PRO A 2 -5.58 50.33 -60.31
C PRO A 2 -4.26 50.44 -59.53
N SER A 3 -4.32 51.16 -58.41
CA SER A 3 -3.29 51.33 -57.37
C SER A 3 -4.07 51.69 -56.11
N LYS A 4 -3.89 51.17 -54.90
CA LYS A 4 -2.90 50.29 -54.25
C LYS A 4 -3.60 49.75 -52.98
N TYR A 5 -3.13 48.60 -52.51
CA TYR A 5 -3.47 47.93 -51.25
C TYR A 5 -3.23 48.80 -50.02
N TYR A 6 -4.01 48.60 -48.95
CA TYR A 6 -3.50 48.49 -47.57
C TYR A 6 -4.41 47.61 -46.71
N TRP A 7 -3.75 46.75 -45.95
CA TRP A 7 -4.30 45.80 -44.99
C TRP A 7 -4.74 46.49 -43.69
N SER A 8 -5.87 46.08 -43.12
CA SER A 8 -6.13 46.09 -41.67
C SER A 8 -7.13 44.96 -41.36
N LEU A 9 -6.63 43.84 -40.83
CA LEU A 9 -6.59 43.49 -39.41
C LEU A 9 -7.97 43.29 -38.77
N LEU A 10 -8.23 41.99 -38.55
CA LEU A 10 -8.70 41.43 -37.28
C LEU A 10 -10.02 41.99 -36.70
N ALA A 11 -11.10 41.25 -36.93
CA ALA A 11 -12.18 41.13 -35.97
C ALA A 11 -12.78 39.72 -36.04
N CYS A 12 -11.97 38.70 -35.73
CA CYS A 12 -12.54 37.43 -35.27
C CYS A 12 -12.95 37.63 -33.82
N SER A 13 -14.24 37.90 -33.64
CA SER A 13 -14.96 37.86 -32.39
C SER A 13 -14.62 36.56 -31.66
N LEU A 14 -13.82 36.67 -30.61
CA LEU A 14 -13.68 35.67 -29.56
C LEU A 14 -15.05 35.56 -28.87
N LEU A 15 -15.91 34.70 -29.42
CA LEU A 15 -16.95 34.05 -28.65
C LEU A 15 -16.23 33.33 -27.52
N GLY A 16 -16.41 33.84 -26.30
CA GLY A 16 -15.89 33.24 -25.08
C GLY A 16 -16.31 31.79 -25.02
N GLY A 17 -15.38 30.91 -25.41
CA GLY A 17 -15.47 29.50 -25.10
C GLY A 17 -15.44 29.40 -23.59
N PHE A 18 -16.58 29.05 -23.01
CA PHE A 18 -16.57 28.32 -21.76
C PHE A 18 -15.65 27.12 -22.00
N SER A 19 -14.41 27.20 -21.53
CA SER A 19 -13.56 26.05 -21.41
C SER A 19 -14.38 25.04 -20.62
N PRO A 20 -14.77 23.88 -21.17
CA PRO A 20 -15.28 22.82 -20.33
C PRO A 20 -14.16 22.58 -19.33
N GLN A 21 -14.43 22.90 -18.08
CA GLN A 21 -13.57 22.60 -16.95
C GLN A 21 -13.29 21.11 -17.10
N ALA A 22 -12.07 20.77 -17.55
CA ALA A 22 -11.76 19.41 -17.99
C ALA A 22 -12.25 18.46 -16.90
N GLU A 23 -13.30 17.70 -17.20
CA GLU A 23 -13.84 16.73 -16.24
C GLU A 23 -12.67 15.85 -15.86
N ALA A 24 -12.29 15.93 -14.59
CA ALA A 24 -11.19 15.15 -14.07
C ALA A 24 -11.44 13.69 -14.44
N ALA A 25 -10.48 13.06 -15.10
CA ALA A 25 -10.70 11.75 -15.71
C ALA A 25 -11.12 10.77 -14.60
N ALA A 26 -12.30 10.19 -14.72
CA ALA A 26 -12.76 9.19 -13.77
C ALA A 26 -12.35 7.81 -14.30
N GLU A 27 -11.64 7.04 -13.49
CA GLU A 27 -11.16 5.70 -13.84
C GLU A 27 -11.89 4.66 -12.98
N ASP A 28 -12.22 3.51 -13.56
CA ASP A 28 -12.78 2.41 -12.80
C ASP A 28 -11.75 1.90 -11.79
N GLY A 29 -12.19 1.71 -10.54
CA GLY A 29 -11.32 1.29 -9.47
C GLY A 29 -12.09 0.72 -8.30
N TYR A 30 -11.37 0.58 -7.18
CA TYR A 30 -11.87 -0.03 -5.97
C TYR A 30 -11.51 0.82 -4.75
N ILE A 31 -12.45 0.88 -3.81
CA ILE A 31 -12.27 1.46 -2.49
C ILE A 31 -12.24 0.30 -1.48
N PHE A 32 -11.09 0.05 -0.88
CA PHE A 32 -10.91 -0.98 0.15
C PHE A 32 -10.95 -0.35 1.52
N LYS A 33 -11.81 -0.84 2.40
CA LYS A 33 -11.81 -0.51 3.83
C LYS A 33 -11.09 -1.63 4.57
N GLN A 34 -10.00 -1.31 5.25
CA GLN A 34 -9.13 -2.30 5.87
C GLN A 34 -8.76 -1.91 7.30
N ASP A 35 -8.53 -2.93 8.14
CA ASP A 35 -7.87 -2.77 9.43
C ASP A 35 -6.40 -3.19 9.28
N SER A 36 -5.49 -2.32 9.68
CA SER A 36 -4.05 -2.57 9.75
C SER A 36 -3.56 -2.47 11.19
N SER A 37 -2.73 -3.40 11.63
CA SER A 37 -2.04 -3.29 12.92
C SER A 37 -1.06 -2.12 12.96
N ARG A 38 -0.60 -1.65 11.79
CA ARG A 38 0.39 -0.57 11.66
C ARG A 38 -0.26 0.81 11.56
N TYR A 39 -1.30 0.91 10.74
CA TYR A 39 -1.92 2.19 10.39
C TYR A 39 -3.34 2.36 10.99
N GLY A 40 -3.81 1.39 11.77
CA GLY A 40 -5.19 1.38 12.27
C GLY A 40 -6.20 1.16 11.15
N LYS A 41 -7.36 1.80 11.26
CA LYS A 41 -8.40 1.76 10.22
C LYS A 41 -7.98 2.62 9.04
N LEU A 42 -8.01 2.05 7.85
CA LEU A 42 -7.56 2.73 6.63
C LEU A 42 -8.49 2.48 5.44
N THR A 43 -8.41 3.38 4.47
CA THR A 43 -9.11 3.28 3.19
C THR A 43 -8.09 3.36 2.05
N CYS A 44 -8.03 2.32 1.21
CA CYS A 44 -7.22 2.33 -0.02
C CYS A 44 -8.09 2.61 -1.24
N TYR A 45 -7.65 3.56 -2.06
CA TYR A 45 -8.19 3.86 -3.38
C TYR A 45 -7.24 3.28 -4.42
N VAL A 46 -7.74 2.37 -5.24
CA VAL A 46 -6.92 1.59 -6.17
C VAL A 46 -7.57 1.64 -7.55
N THR A 47 -6.83 2.13 -8.53
CA THR A 47 -7.15 2.02 -9.96
C THR A 47 -6.05 1.19 -10.64
N PRO A 48 -6.23 0.78 -11.91
CA PRO A 48 -5.15 0.17 -12.69
C PRO A 48 -3.86 0.99 -12.75
N THR A 49 -3.89 2.30 -12.52
CA THR A 49 -2.70 3.17 -12.68
C THR A 49 -2.32 3.98 -11.44
N ARG A 50 -3.10 3.93 -10.36
CA ARG A 50 -2.92 4.82 -9.21
C ARG A 50 -3.34 4.18 -7.90
N PHE A 51 -2.61 4.54 -6.86
CA PHE A 51 -2.85 4.11 -5.50
C PHE A 51 -2.81 5.30 -4.54
N ARG A 52 -3.76 5.32 -3.63
CA ARG A 52 -3.72 6.17 -2.44
C ARG A 52 -4.25 5.38 -1.25
N MET A 53 -3.67 5.60 -0.08
CA MET A 53 -4.15 5.03 1.18
C MET A 53 -4.30 6.16 2.20
N ASP A 54 -5.47 6.22 2.82
CA ASP A 54 -5.77 7.16 3.89
C ASP A 54 -5.90 6.41 5.21
N ALA A 55 -5.16 6.85 6.23
CA ALA A 55 -5.17 6.28 7.58
C ALA A 55 -5.10 7.42 8.60
N MET A 56 -6.24 7.73 9.23
CA MET A 56 -6.39 8.92 10.09
C MET A 56 -5.91 10.19 9.35
N ASP A 57 -4.93 10.90 9.91
CA ASP A 57 -4.36 12.12 9.32
C ASP A 57 -3.27 11.84 8.29
N LEU A 58 -2.92 10.57 8.04
CA LEU A 58 -1.90 10.15 7.09
C LEU A 58 -2.50 9.83 5.72
N GLN A 59 -1.96 10.44 4.67
CA GLN A 59 -2.21 10.07 3.28
C GLN A 59 -0.94 9.51 2.67
N ILE A 60 -1.00 8.30 2.11
CA ILE A 60 0.11 7.64 1.44
C ILE A 60 -0.20 7.54 -0.05
N HIS A 61 0.68 8.09 -0.88
CA HIS A 61 0.58 8.06 -2.33
C HIS A 61 1.66 7.18 -2.94
N LEU A 62 1.27 6.39 -3.94
CA LEU A 62 2.18 5.75 -4.88
C LEU A 62 1.88 6.28 -6.27
N LYS A 63 2.89 6.83 -6.94
CA LYS A 63 2.77 7.35 -8.31
C LYS A 63 3.68 6.59 -9.26
N PRO A 64 3.29 6.37 -10.52
CA PRO A 64 4.20 5.92 -11.56
C PRO A 64 5.51 6.72 -11.54
N PRO A 65 6.69 6.08 -11.61
CA PRO A 65 6.96 4.65 -11.89
C PRO A 65 6.95 3.74 -10.63
N TYR A 66 6.26 4.13 -9.57
CA TYR A 66 6.08 3.41 -8.29
C TYR A 66 7.39 3.10 -7.56
N LYS A 67 8.42 3.94 -7.76
CA LYS A 67 9.72 3.82 -7.07
C LYS A 67 9.71 4.41 -5.66
N PHE A 68 8.77 5.33 -5.40
CA PHE A 68 8.70 6.08 -4.16
C PHE A 68 7.35 5.92 -3.50
N ILE A 69 7.38 5.95 -2.18
CA ILE A 69 6.23 6.11 -1.30
C ILE A 69 6.31 7.52 -0.73
N ILE A 70 5.23 8.28 -0.87
CA ILE A 70 5.15 9.64 -0.34
C ILE A 70 4.02 9.67 0.68
N MET A 71 4.37 10.07 1.90
CA MET A 71 3.48 10.13 3.05
C MET A 71 3.25 11.59 3.42
N TYR A 72 2.00 11.95 3.68
CA TYR A 72 1.58 13.28 4.07
C TYR A 72 0.80 13.20 5.37
N ASN A 73 1.31 13.81 6.43
CA ASN A 73 0.54 14.07 7.65
C ASN A 73 -0.24 15.37 7.45
N THR A 74 -1.55 15.22 7.24
CA THR A 74 -2.46 16.31 6.88
C THR A 74 -2.75 17.27 8.04
N GLU A 75 -2.61 16.82 9.27
CA GLU A 75 -2.73 17.63 10.49
C GLU A 75 -1.50 18.52 10.64
N GLN A 76 -0.30 17.93 10.69
CA GLN A 76 0.96 18.65 10.94
C GLN A 76 1.57 19.30 9.71
N LYS A 77 0.99 19.07 8.53
CA LYS A 77 1.51 19.51 7.23
C LYS A 77 2.95 19.05 6.99
N LEU A 78 3.26 17.81 7.38
CA LEU A 78 4.56 17.19 7.16
C LEU A 78 4.49 16.18 6.01
N GLN A 79 5.52 16.15 5.18
CA GLN A 79 5.69 15.15 4.12
C GLN A 79 6.98 14.37 4.31
N TYR A 80 6.95 13.09 3.97
CA TYR A 80 8.12 12.23 3.94
C TYR A 80 8.10 11.39 2.67
N LYS A 81 9.23 11.35 1.95
CA LYS A 81 9.39 10.58 0.72
C LYS A 81 10.50 9.57 0.90
N THR A 82 10.18 8.30 0.62
CA THR A 82 11.13 7.19 0.74
C THR A 82 11.02 6.25 -0.45
N THR A 83 12.06 5.45 -0.71
CA THR A 83 12.01 4.45 -1.77
C THR A 83 11.23 3.22 -1.30
N VAL A 84 10.58 2.54 -2.23
CA VAL A 84 9.88 1.27 -1.95
C VAL A 84 10.83 0.23 -1.32
N ASP A 85 12.07 0.13 -1.81
CA ASP A 85 13.09 -0.77 -1.24
C ASP A 85 13.46 -0.43 0.22
N SER A 86 13.43 0.86 0.58
CA SER A 86 13.72 1.29 1.95
C SER A 86 12.61 0.90 2.92
N VAL A 87 11.36 0.86 2.44
CA VAL A 87 10.23 0.31 3.20
C VAL A 87 10.39 -1.20 3.35
N ALA A 88 10.72 -1.91 2.28
CA ALA A 88 10.94 -3.36 2.29
C ALA A 88 11.95 -3.83 3.35
N LYS A 89 13.04 -3.09 3.56
CA LYS A 89 14.08 -3.43 4.55
C LYS A 89 13.61 -3.36 6.01
N ARG A 90 12.54 -2.61 6.29
CA ARG A 90 12.01 -2.39 7.65
C ARG A 90 10.97 -3.42 8.05
N LEU A 91 10.45 -4.17 7.08
CA LEU A 91 9.51 -5.26 7.25
C LEU A 91 10.25 -6.49 7.82
N THR A 92 10.03 -6.80 9.10
CA THR A 92 10.83 -7.81 9.83
C THR A 92 10.04 -9.02 10.30
N LEU A 93 8.71 -8.99 10.24
CA LEU A 93 7.86 -9.98 10.93
C LEU A 93 8.10 -11.42 10.45
N ARG A 94 8.37 -11.60 9.15
CA ARG A 94 8.68 -12.89 8.53
C ARG A 94 10.17 -13.16 8.30
N THR A 95 11.04 -12.18 8.52
CA THR A 95 12.45 -12.29 8.18
C THR A 95 13.16 -13.29 9.09
N VAL A 96 13.95 -14.20 8.51
CA VAL A 96 14.83 -15.10 9.28
C VAL A 96 15.97 -14.27 9.87
N ALA A 97 16.23 -14.39 11.17
CA ALA A 97 17.35 -13.70 11.80
C ALA A 97 18.69 -14.18 11.20
N GLU A 98 19.68 -13.29 11.06
CA GLU A 98 20.98 -13.63 10.45
C GLU A 98 21.69 -14.79 11.16
N LYS A 99 21.56 -14.88 12.48
CA LYS A 99 22.09 -16.02 13.26
C LYS A 99 21.48 -17.35 12.81
N ASP A 100 20.18 -17.38 12.51
CA ASP A 100 19.45 -18.59 12.13
C ASP A 100 19.68 -18.91 10.65
N LYS A 101 19.86 -17.90 9.79
CA LYS A 101 20.30 -18.06 8.40
C LYS A 101 21.67 -18.73 8.32
N LYS A 102 22.64 -18.31 9.14
CA LYS A 102 23.97 -18.94 9.22
C LYS A 102 23.91 -20.41 9.62
N LEU A 103 22.88 -20.81 10.38
CA LEU A 103 22.61 -22.21 10.73
C LEU A 103 21.85 -22.97 9.62
N GLY A 104 21.55 -22.33 8.50
CA GLY A 104 20.85 -22.90 7.35
C GLY A 104 19.32 -22.86 7.45
N THR A 105 18.75 -22.01 8.32
CA THR A 105 17.30 -21.78 8.37
C THR A 105 16.86 -20.93 7.19
N VAL A 106 15.78 -21.32 6.53
CA VAL A 106 15.23 -20.60 5.37
C VAL A 106 13.74 -20.31 5.55
N GLU A 107 13.27 -19.21 4.96
CA GLU A 107 11.83 -18.95 4.82
C GLU A 107 11.30 -19.67 3.58
N VAL A 108 10.15 -20.34 3.72
CA VAL A 108 9.44 -20.98 2.62
C VAL A 108 7.99 -20.49 2.62
N LEU A 109 7.47 -20.19 1.43
CA LEU A 109 6.05 -19.91 1.20
C LEU A 109 5.39 -21.16 0.63
N ARG A 110 4.38 -21.69 1.35
CA ARG A 110 3.57 -22.82 0.89
C ARG A 110 2.16 -22.36 0.57
N ARG A 111 1.66 -22.74 -0.60
CA ARG A 111 0.24 -22.57 -0.93
C ARG A 111 -0.60 -23.39 0.04
N ILE A 112 -1.65 -22.80 0.61
CA ILE A 112 -2.51 -23.50 1.59
C ILE A 112 -3.98 -23.58 1.20
N GLU A 113 -4.55 -22.54 0.57
CA GLU A 113 -5.96 -22.55 0.17
C GLU A 113 -6.29 -21.45 -0.84
N ASP A 114 -7.38 -21.61 -1.60
CA ASP A 114 -8.10 -20.50 -2.24
C ASP A 114 -9.22 -20.02 -1.32
N ARG A 115 -9.34 -18.70 -1.18
CA ARG A 115 -10.34 -18.11 -0.27
C ARG A 115 -10.89 -16.81 -0.81
N LYS A 116 -12.22 -16.68 -0.80
CA LYS A 116 -12.90 -15.43 -1.13
C LYS A 116 -12.80 -14.44 0.04
N ILE A 117 -12.29 -13.22 -0.20
CA ILE A 117 -12.16 -12.13 0.79
C ILE A 117 -12.63 -10.84 0.14
N ALA A 118 -13.62 -10.17 0.75
CA ALA A 118 -14.19 -8.90 0.24
C ALA A 118 -14.54 -8.98 -1.25
N ASP A 119 -15.19 -10.07 -1.63
CA ASP A 119 -15.56 -10.42 -3.01
C ASP A 119 -14.47 -10.76 -4.02
N PHE A 120 -13.20 -10.71 -3.62
CA PHE A 120 -12.08 -11.16 -4.44
C PHE A 120 -11.69 -12.59 -4.14
N MET A 121 -11.34 -13.37 -5.18
CA MET A 121 -10.68 -14.65 -4.97
C MET A 121 -9.21 -14.39 -4.59
N CYS A 122 -8.80 -14.90 -3.44
CA CYS A 122 -7.45 -14.77 -2.94
C CYS A 122 -6.72 -16.10 -2.92
N GLN A 123 -5.45 -16.03 -3.25
CA GLN A 123 -4.51 -17.10 -3.02
C GLN A 123 -3.94 -16.99 -1.59
N GLY A 124 -4.36 -17.89 -0.69
CA GLY A 124 -3.74 -18.18 0.61
C GLY A 124 -2.37 -18.89 0.56
N TYR A 125 -1.39 -18.32 1.24
CA TYR A 125 -0.05 -18.87 1.47
C TYR A 125 0.30 -18.87 2.95
N ARG A 126 1.14 -19.81 3.38
CA ARG A 126 1.77 -19.82 4.69
C ARG A 126 3.28 -19.62 4.56
N SER A 127 3.80 -18.60 5.23
CA SER A 127 5.23 -18.42 5.46
C SER A 127 5.66 -19.24 6.66
N GLU A 128 6.67 -20.09 6.46
CA GLU A 128 7.27 -20.95 7.48
C GLU A 128 8.79 -20.82 7.48
N HIS A 129 9.38 -20.86 8.66
CA HIS A 129 10.83 -21.03 8.80
C HIS A 129 11.15 -22.52 8.88
N ILE A 130 11.92 -23.00 7.90
CA ILE A 130 12.38 -24.39 7.82
C ILE A 130 13.82 -24.42 8.32
N TYR A 131 14.05 -25.17 9.39
CA TYR A 131 15.38 -25.36 9.98
C TYR A 131 16.19 -26.39 9.18
N LYS A 132 17.52 -26.18 9.08
CA LYS A 132 18.43 -27.19 8.51
C LYS A 132 18.39 -28.51 9.30
N ASP A 133 18.30 -28.40 10.62
CA ASP A 133 18.07 -29.55 11.49
C ASP A 133 16.62 -30.04 11.34
N LYS A 134 16.47 -31.15 10.62
CA LYS A 134 15.17 -31.77 10.32
C LYS A 134 14.45 -32.31 11.56
N LYS A 135 15.10 -32.37 12.72
CA LYS A 135 14.44 -32.72 13.99
C LYS A 135 13.61 -31.56 14.55
N LYS A 136 13.92 -30.32 14.17
CA LYS A 136 13.13 -29.15 14.56
C LYS A 136 11.93 -29.01 13.64
N LEU A 137 10.75 -28.86 14.25
CA LEU A 137 9.52 -28.63 13.50
C LEU A 137 9.56 -27.27 12.79
N PRO A 138 9.01 -27.18 11.56
CA PRO A 138 8.79 -25.89 10.90
C PRO A 138 8.08 -24.89 11.82
N ARG A 139 8.56 -23.65 11.83
CA ARG A 139 7.92 -22.57 12.61
C ARG A 139 7.02 -21.75 11.70
N PRO A 140 5.68 -21.78 11.87
CA PRO A 140 4.80 -20.90 11.12
C PRO A 140 5.04 -19.44 11.51
N ARG A 141 5.02 -18.54 10.53
CA ARG A 141 5.26 -17.10 10.71
C ARG A 141 4.07 -16.26 10.31
N MET A 142 3.50 -16.52 9.13
CA MET A 142 2.40 -15.71 8.63
C MET A 142 1.48 -16.50 7.69
N ASN A 143 0.17 -16.29 7.78
CA ASN A 143 -0.75 -16.59 6.69
C ASN A 143 -0.96 -15.32 5.86
N ILE A 144 -0.93 -15.47 4.53
CA ILE A 144 -1.01 -14.38 3.56
C ILE A 144 -2.12 -14.69 2.57
N TYR A 145 -3.00 -13.73 2.30
CA TYR A 145 -4.03 -13.85 1.27
C TYR A 145 -3.96 -12.62 0.38
N ALA A 146 -3.62 -12.85 -0.88
CA ALA A 146 -3.48 -11.81 -1.89
C ALA A 146 -4.28 -12.17 -3.14
N THR A 147 -4.75 -11.16 -3.86
CA THR A 147 -5.50 -11.32 -5.11
C THR A 147 -4.74 -10.75 -6.29
N ARG A 148 -4.81 -11.44 -7.44
CA ARG A 148 -4.31 -10.95 -8.72
C ARG A 148 -5.42 -10.39 -9.61
N GLU A 149 -6.68 -10.46 -9.18
CA GLU A 149 -7.85 -10.05 -9.98
C GLU A 149 -7.87 -8.55 -10.30
N LEU A 150 -7.10 -7.74 -9.57
CA LEU A 150 -6.97 -6.31 -9.82
C LEU A 150 -6.11 -5.97 -11.05
N ASN A 151 -5.33 -6.92 -11.58
CA ASN A 151 -4.45 -6.72 -12.74
C ASN A 151 -3.57 -5.46 -12.64
N LEU A 152 -3.01 -5.22 -11.45
CA LEU A 152 -2.18 -4.03 -11.20
C LEU A 152 -0.84 -4.12 -11.92
N PRO A 153 -0.22 -2.96 -12.28
CA PRO A 153 1.17 -2.91 -12.70
C PRO A 153 2.06 -3.57 -11.66
N LYS A 154 3.04 -4.37 -12.13
CA LYS A 154 3.91 -5.17 -11.26
C LYS A 154 4.61 -4.32 -10.20
N GLU A 155 5.06 -3.13 -10.57
CA GLU A 155 5.76 -2.20 -9.68
C GLU A 155 4.82 -1.65 -8.60
N MET A 156 3.55 -1.40 -8.93
CA MET A 156 2.53 -0.99 -7.97
C MET A 156 2.17 -2.14 -7.01
N GLU A 157 2.05 -3.37 -7.52
CA GLU A 157 1.85 -4.55 -6.69
C GLU A 157 3.00 -4.74 -5.68
N ILE A 158 4.25 -4.61 -6.14
CA ILE A 158 5.44 -4.67 -5.29
C ILE A 158 5.39 -3.61 -4.19
N ALA A 159 5.06 -2.36 -4.54
CA ALA A 159 4.94 -1.27 -3.57
C ALA A 159 3.85 -1.55 -2.52
N CYS A 160 2.67 -2.04 -2.93
CA CYS A 160 1.59 -2.42 -2.02
C CYS A 160 1.97 -3.60 -1.12
N ALA A 161 2.70 -4.58 -1.66
CA ALA A 161 3.21 -5.71 -0.88
C ALA A 161 4.18 -5.23 0.22
N HIS A 162 5.08 -4.30 -0.11
CA HIS A 162 5.99 -3.71 0.87
C HIS A 162 5.32 -2.79 1.89
N LEU A 163 4.21 -2.12 1.57
CA LEU A 163 3.45 -1.35 2.57
C LEU A 163 2.82 -2.23 3.66
N SER A 164 2.66 -3.52 3.39
CA SER A 164 1.85 -4.43 4.22
C SER A 164 2.63 -5.60 4.81
N ASP A 165 3.95 -5.73 4.65
CA ASP A 165 4.73 -6.94 5.00
C ASP A 165 4.46 -8.17 4.10
N CYS A 166 3.64 -8.06 3.06
CA CYS A 166 3.38 -9.14 2.12
C CYS A 166 4.62 -9.45 1.25
N PRO A 167 4.94 -10.73 0.97
CA PRO A 167 5.90 -11.08 -0.07
C PRO A 167 5.48 -10.54 -1.45
N THR A 168 6.46 -10.17 -2.28
CA THR A 168 6.21 -9.65 -3.63
C THR A 168 5.77 -10.77 -4.59
N GLY A 169 5.07 -10.40 -5.65
CA GLY A 169 4.64 -11.32 -6.71
C GLY A 169 3.44 -12.21 -6.35
N LEU A 170 2.77 -11.96 -5.22
CA LEU A 170 1.59 -12.71 -4.79
C LEU A 170 0.26 -12.03 -5.17
N GLY A 171 0.29 -10.80 -5.69
CA GLY A 171 -0.91 -9.98 -5.87
C GLY A 171 -1.05 -8.87 -4.83
N PHE A 172 -2.19 -8.18 -4.89
CA PHE A 172 -2.57 -7.17 -3.92
C PHE A 172 -3.00 -7.83 -2.60
N PRO A 173 -2.40 -7.44 -1.45
CA PRO A 173 -2.64 -8.06 -0.16
C PRO A 173 -4.01 -7.66 0.40
N LEU A 174 -4.86 -8.65 0.70
CA LEU A 174 -6.18 -8.42 1.29
C LEU A 174 -6.27 -8.89 2.75
N ARG A 175 -5.43 -9.85 3.16
CA ARG A 175 -5.39 -10.31 4.55
C ARG A 175 -4.01 -10.86 4.91
N LEU A 176 -3.52 -10.49 6.09
CA LEU A 176 -2.26 -10.98 6.65
C LEU A 176 -2.47 -11.32 8.13
N GLN A 177 -1.97 -12.48 8.55
CA GLN A 177 -2.14 -12.98 9.91
C GLN A 177 -0.82 -13.55 10.43
N PHE A 178 -0.30 -12.98 11.50
CA PHE A 178 0.97 -13.35 12.10
C PHE A 178 0.81 -14.38 13.22
N PHE A 179 1.70 -15.36 13.25
CA PHE A 179 1.76 -16.34 14.34
C PHE A 179 2.70 -15.81 15.43
N GLU A 180 2.08 -15.34 16.51
CA GLU A 180 2.74 -14.78 17.67
C GLU A 180 2.88 -15.84 18.76
N ASN A 181 4.05 -15.95 19.37
CA ASN A 181 4.20 -16.77 20.56
C ASN A 181 3.59 -16.00 21.72
N TYR A 182 2.69 -16.63 22.47
CA TYR A 182 2.17 -16.05 23.71
C TYR A 182 2.53 -16.94 24.89
N LYS A 183 2.71 -16.31 26.05
CA LYS A 183 2.81 -16.97 27.34
C LYS A 183 1.83 -16.27 28.28
N ASP A 184 0.91 -17.04 28.84
CA ASP A 184 0.00 -16.55 29.87
C ASP A 184 0.77 -16.45 31.18
N GLU A 185 0.86 -15.25 31.75
CA GLU A 185 1.61 -14.98 32.98
C GLU A 185 0.95 -15.57 34.23
N LYS A 186 -0.37 -15.78 34.21
CA LYS A 186 -1.13 -16.33 35.35
C LYS A 186 -1.11 -17.85 35.37
N THR A 187 -1.26 -18.49 34.22
CA THR A 187 -1.33 -19.95 34.10
C THR A 187 0.00 -20.58 33.69
N GLY A 188 0.97 -19.79 33.22
CA GLY A 188 2.25 -20.27 32.71
C GLY A 188 2.17 -20.96 31.34
N LEU A 189 0.96 -21.10 30.78
CA LEU A 189 0.72 -21.78 29.52
C LEU A 189 1.33 -21.00 28.35
N SER A 190 2.04 -21.71 27.48
CA SER A 190 2.66 -21.14 26.28
C SER A 190 1.96 -21.69 25.04
N GLY A 191 1.76 -20.84 24.04
CA GLY A 191 1.11 -21.25 22.80
C GLY A 191 1.37 -20.30 21.65
N ILE A 192 0.63 -20.50 20.57
CA ILE A 192 0.68 -19.65 19.39
C ILE A 192 -0.67 -18.96 19.24
N LYS A 193 -0.65 -17.63 19.23
CA LYS A 193 -1.80 -16.77 18.95
C LYS A 193 -1.71 -16.27 17.52
N LEU A 194 -2.84 -16.26 16.81
CA LEU A 194 -2.92 -15.67 15.49
C LEU A 194 -3.35 -14.21 15.61
N THR A 195 -2.45 -13.29 15.26
CA THR A 195 -2.68 -11.85 15.31
C THR A 195 -2.92 -11.31 13.89
N GLN A 196 -4.02 -10.60 13.69
CA GLN A 196 -4.37 -10.04 12.40
C GLN A 196 -3.55 -8.77 12.13
N LEU A 197 -2.72 -8.77 11.09
CA LEU A 197 -1.91 -7.61 10.70
C LEU A 197 -2.60 -6.72 9.67
N LEU A 198 -3.32 -7.34 8.73
CA LEU A 198 -4.11 -6.67 7.71
C LEU A 198 -5.41 -7.44 7.53
N ASN A 199 -6.53 -6.75 7.47
CA ASN A 199 -7.82 -7.35 7.17
C ASN A 199 -8.66 -6.43 6.30
N THR A 200 -8.95 -6.86 5.07
CA THR A 200 -9.94 -6.17 4.24
C THR A 200 -11.34 -6.51 4.72
N LEU A 201 -12.06 -5.50 5.20
CA LEU A 201 -13.43 -5.63 5.68
C LEU A 201 -14.42 -5.53 4.51
N LYS A 202 -14.15 -4.62 3.59
CA LYS A 202 -15.02 -4.33 2.45
C LYS A 202 -14.20 -3.85 1.26
N ALA A 203 -14.66 -4.17 0.07
CA ALA A 203 -14.19 -3.58 -1.17
C ALA A 203 -15.39 -3.15 -2.01
N GLU A 204 -15.35 -1.92 -2.52
CA GLU A 204 -16.44 -1.33 -3.30
C GLU A 204 -15.92 -0.93 -4.67
N LYS A 205 -16.59 -1.37 -5.74
CA LYS A 205 -16.33 -0.84 -7.09
C LYS A 205 -16.78 0.62 -7.15
N ALA A 206 -15.94 1.48 -7.69
CA ALA A 206 -16.25 2.91 -7.83
C ALA A 206 -15.56 3.50 -9.06
N LYS A 207 -16.14 4.57 -9.61
CA LYS A 207 -15.42 5.46 -10.52
C LYS A 207 -14.65 6.49 -9.70
N LEU A 208 -13.33 6.41 -9.74
CA LEU A 208 -12.43 7.23 -8.94
C LEU A 208 -11.92 8.40 -9.78
N ASN A 209 -12.24 9.61 -9.33
CA ASN A 209 -11.80 10.85 -9.94
C ASN A 209 -10.31 11.10 -9.65
N ASP A 210 -9.57 11.62 -10.65
CA ASP A 210 -8.18 12.06 -10.52
C ASP A 210 -7.87 12.89 -9.26
N GLN A 211 -8.80 13.73 -8.81
CA GLN A 211 -8.66 14.58 -7.63
C GLN A 211 -8.34 13.79 -6.36
N ILE A 212 -8.84 12.54 -6.24
CA ILE A 212 -8.53 11.67 -5.11
C ILE A 212 -7.03 11.37 -5.06
N PHE A 213 -6.35 11.29 -6.21
CA PHE A 213 -4.94 10.92 -6.28
C PHE A 213 -4.00 12.12 -6.32
N GLN A 214 -4.53 13.35 -6.32
CA GLN A 214 -3.71 14.56 -6.27
C GLN A 214 -3.01 14.66 -4.91
N GLU A 215 -1.70 14.89 -4.95
CA GLU A 215 -0.92 15.12 -3.74
C GLU A 215 -1.27 16.50 -3.15
N PRO A 216 -1.39 16.57 -1.81
CA PRO A 216 -1.64 17.85 -1.16
C PRO A 216 -0.40 18.75 -1.25
N LYS A 217 -0.62 20.06 -1.31
CA LYS A 217 0.44 21.08 -1.47
C LYS A 217 0.70 21.82 -0.16
N GLY A 218 1.90 22.41 -0.03
CA GLY A 218 2.27 23.26 1.11
C GLY A 218 2.78 22.52 2.34
N PHE A 219 3.32 21.31 2.17
CA PHE A 219 3.81 20.47 3.27
C PHE A 219 5.33 20.65 3.45
N LYS A 220 5.78 20.72 4.71
CA LYS A 220 7.21 20.75 5.07
C LYS A 220 7.79 19.35 5.09
N ASN A 221 9.06 19.19 4.78
CA ASN A 221 9.70 17.87 4.83
C ASN A 221 9.95 17.46 6.29
N ALA A 222 9.48 16.27 6.67
CA ALA A 222 9.87 15.58 7.89
C ALA A 222 11.27 14.97 7.74
N ARG A 223 11.98 14.76 8.86
CA ARG A 223 13.32 14.14 8.87
C ARG A 223 13.24 12.65 8.56
N ASP A 224 12.23 11.97 9.10
CA ASP A 224 12.04 10.54 8.93
C ASP A 224 10.55 10.14 8.93
N GLU A 225 10.31 8.83 8.76
CA GLU A 225 8.96 8.28 8.75
C GLU A 225 8.26 8.37 10.11
N ALA A 226 9.01 8.28 11.22
CA ALA A 226 8.41 8.33 12.54
C ALA A 226 7.82 9.72 12.79
N GLU A 227 8.54 10.78 12.40
CA GLU A 227 8.08 12.16 12.51
C GLU A 227 6.79 12.40 11.70
N VAL A 228 6.65 11.83 10.49
CA VAL A 228 5.40 12.00 9.72
C VAL A 228 4.25 11.12 10.23
N VAL A 229 4.54 9.90 10.73
CA VAL A 229 3.49 8.94 11.10
C VAL A 229 2.96 9.18 12.51
N LEU A 230 3.84 9.41 13.48
CA LEU A 230 3.44 9.66 14.87
C LEU A 230 3.06 11.12 15.10
N GLY A 231 3.52 12.00 14.21
CA GLY A 231 3.52 13.42 14.45
C GLY A 231 4.43 13.81 15.63
N ASP A 232 4.52 15.09 15.92
CA ASP A 232 5.14 15.65 17.13
C ASP A 232 4.43 15.17 18.42
N THR A 233 4.50 13.87 18.73
CA THR A 233 4.39 13.39 20.10
C THR A 233 5.68 13.79 20.79
N GLY A 234 5.77 15.07 21.15
CA GLY A 234 6.77 15.55 22.08
C GLY A 234 6.72 14.70 23.34
N TYR A 235 7.80 13.97 23.59
CA TYR A 235 8.18 13.62 24.95
C TYR A 235 8.96 14.78 25.55
#